data_AF-A0A1H7ID90-F1
#
_entry.id   AF-A0A1H7ID90-F1
#
_cell.length_a   1.000
_cell.length_b   1.000
_cell.length_c   1.000
_cell.angle_alpha   90.00
_cell.angle_beta   90.00
_cell.angle_gamma   90.00
#
_symmetry.space_group_name_H-M   'P 1'
#
loop_
_entity.id
_entity.type
_entity.pdbx_description
1 polymer ?
#
loop_
_entity_poly.entity_id
_entity_poly.type
_entity_poly.pdbx_seq_one_letter_code
_entity_poly.pdbx_strand_id
1 'polypeptide(L)'
;MISAVGFIILGWSGMFERFVRLIPPGIASGLLAGILLQFGISAFGGAKVDPVLVIVLFAAYIVLRRFTSRYAIVGILAIGLIYLICIGKTDFSTIQLAAASPVFVVPAFSLNALLSIALPLFIITLTGQYMPGMLVLRNDGFKILF
;
A
#
# COMPACT_ATOMS: atom_id res chain seq x y z
N MET A 1 30.99 -1.57 3.59
CA MET A 1 31.26 -2.78 4.41
C MET A 1 31.17 -2.50 5.92
N ILE A 2 31.78 -1.43 6.45
CA ILE A 2 31.75 -1.10 7.89
C ILE A 2 30.32 -0.78 8.40
N SER A 3 29.53 -0.05 7.62
CA SER A 3 28.12 0.24 7.95
C SER A 3 27.21 -0.99 7.96
N ALA A 4 27.60 -2.07 7.26
CA ALA A 4 26.81 -3.30 7.18
C ALA A 4 26.90 -4.13 8.48
N VAL A 5 28.08 -4.18 9.10
CA VAL A 5 28.27 -4.87 10.38
C VAL A 5 27.56 -4.12 11.51
N GLY A 6 27.63 -2.77 11.51
CA GLY A 6 26.94 -1.95 12.51
C GLY A 6 25.42 -2.10 12.48
N PHE A 7 24.82 -2.21 11.29
CA PHE A 7 23.36 -2.34 11.15
C PHE A 7 22.84 -3.73 11.50
N ILE A 8 23.61 -4.80 11.21
CA ILE A 8 23.25 -6.16 11.62
C ILE A 8 23.25 -6.27 13.15
N ILE A 9 24.25 -5.68 13.81
CA ILE A 9 24.33 -5.65 15.28
C ILE A 9 23.20 -4.79 15.88
N LEU A 10 22.85 -3.66 15.27
CA LEU A 10 21.76 -2.78 15.72
C LEU A 10 20.35 -3.36 15.47
N GLY A 11 20.16 -4.09 14.37
CA GLY A 11 18.90 -4.76 14.03
C GLY A 11 18.66 -6.01 14.86
N TRP A 12 19.70 -6.83 15.11
CA TRP A 12 19.60 -8.03 15.94
C TRP A 12 19.43 -7.69 17.43
N SER A 13 20.01 -6.59 17.91
CA SER A 13 19.96 -6.22 19.34
C SER A 13 18.63 -5.63 19.83
N GLY A 14 17.64 -5.42 18.97
CA GLY A 14 16.37 -4.76 19.36
C GLY A 14 16.52 -3.27 19.75
N MET A 15 17.73 -2.71 19.63
CA MET A 15 18.02 -1.31 19.94
C MET A 15 17.27 -0.36 19.00
N PHE A 16 17.07 -0.78 17.75
CA PHE A 16 16.24 -0.07 16.77
C PHE A 16 14.81 0.13 17.27
N GLU A 17 14.20 -0.89 17.87
CA GLU A 17 12.86 -0.82 18.43
C GLU A 17 12.76 0.20 19.58
N ARG A 18 13.83 0.31 20.39
CA ARG A 18 13.96 1.34 21.42
C ARG A 18 14.06 2.76 20.83
N PHE A 19 14.79 2.94 19.74
CA PHE A 19 14.89 4.24 19.05
C PHE A 19 13.59 4.63 18.34
N VAL A 20 12.88 3.68 17.74
CA VAL A 20 11.57 3.93 17.13
C VAL A 20 10.53 4.29 18.18
N ARG A 21 10.58 3.70 19.38
CA ARG A 21 9.72 4.09 20.51
C ARG A 21 9.95 5.51 21.01
N LEU A 22 11.08 6.13 20.70
CA LEU A 22 11.35 7.53 21.03
C LEU A 22 10.69 8.51 20.03
N ILE A 23 10.19 8.02 18.89
CA ILE A 23 9.51 8.86 17.89
C ILE A 23 8.14 9.25 18.44
N PRO A 24 7.86 10.55 18.63
CA PRO A 24 6.55 11.00 19.11
C PRO A 24 5.44 10.60 18.12
N PRO A 25 4.26 10.22 18.61
CA PRO A 25 3.14 9.78 17.77
C PRO A 25 2.70 10.85 16.75
N GLY A 26 2.92 12.14 17.04
CA GLY A 26 2.65 13.24 16.12
C GLY A 26 3.52 13.23 14.84
N ILE A 27 4.75 12.72 14.91
CA ILE A 27 5.61 12.57 13.72
C ILE A 27 5.13 11.39 12.88
N ALA A 28 4.78 10.28 13.53
CA ALA A 28 4.24 9.11 12.87
C ALA A 28 2.91 9.42 12.14
N SER A 29 2.00 10.16 12.77
CA SER A 29 0.75 10.59 12.13
C SER A 29 0.98 11.61 11.00
N GLY A 30 1.96 12.51 11.14
CA GLY A 30 2.38 13.42 10.07
C GLY A 30 2.93 12.68 8.84
N LEU A 31 3.75 11.64 9.06
CA LEU A 31 4.25 10.77 8.00
C LEU A 31 3.11 10.05 7.26
N LEU A 32 2.17 9.46 8.01
CA LEU A 32 0.97 8.83 7.44
C LEU A 32 0.12 9.82 6.65
N ALA A 33 -0.10 11.02 7.18
CA ALA A 33 -0.87 12.06 6.52
C ALA A 33 -0.21 12.48 5.19
N GLY A 34 1.12 12.65 5.17
CA GLY A 34 1.87 12.96 3.95
C GLY A 34 1.72 11.88 2.87
N ILE A 35 1.83 10.61 3.28
CA ILE A 35 1.71 9.49 2.35
C ILE A 35 0.27 9.32 1.85
N LEU A 36 -0.72 9.39 2.74
CA LEU A 36 -2.14 9.33 2.35
C LEU A 36 -2.53 10.48 1.43
N LEU A 37 -2.00 11.68 1.68
CA LEU A 37 -2.19 12.84 0.81
C LEU A 37 -1.59 12.59 -0.57
N GLN A 38 -0.37 12.05 -0.65
CA GLN A 38 0.28 11.74 -1.92
C GLN A 38 -0.44 10.63 -2.68
N PHE A 39 -0.93 9.60 -1.98
CA PHE A 39 -1.79 8.57 -2.57
C PHE A 39 -3.09 9.16 -3.11
N GLY A 40 -3.76 10.02 -2.35
CA GLY A 40 -4.97 10.72 -2.78
C GLY A 40 -4.73 11.56 -4.04
N ILE A 41 -3.70 12.43 -4.02
CA ILE A 41 -3.34 13.26 -5.18
C ILE A 41 -2.97 12.40 -6.39
N SER A 42 -2.23 11.31 -6.20
CA SER A 42 -1.85 10.40 -7.28
C SER A 42 -3.05 9.67 -7.88
N ALA A 43 -4.00 9.25 -7.03
CA ALA A 43 -5.25 8.63 -7.48
C ALA A 43 -6.11 9.61 -8.31
N PHE A 44 -6.18 10.89 -7.92
CA PHE A 44 -6.82 11.93 -8.72
C PHE A 44 -5.97 12.39 -9.91
N GLY A 45 -4.67 12.12 -9.92
CA GLY A 45 -3.77 12.39 -11.05
C GLY A 45 -4.22 11.70 -12.33
N GLY A 46 -4.82 10.51 -12.23
CA GLY A 46 -5.44 9.80 -13.35
C GLY A 46 -6.60 10.59 -14.00
N ALA A 47 -7.29 11.44 -13.24
CA ALA A 47 -8.38 12.29 -13.77
C ALA A 47 -7.87 13.38 -14.71
N LYS A 48 -6.60 13.81 -14.59
CA LYS A 48 -5.99 14.73 -15.55
C LYS A 48 -5.68 14.06 -16.88
N VAL A 49 -5.48 12.73 -16.88
CA VAL A 49 -5.15 11.95 -18.08
C VAL A 49 -6.41 11.54 -18.83
N ASP A 50 -7.42 11.03 -18.12
CA ASP A 50 -8.71 10.64 -18.70
C ASP A 50 -9.86 10.89 -17.70
N PRO A 51 -10.45 12.10 -17.69
CA PRO A 51 -11.51 12.45 -16.75
C PRO A 51 -12.75 11.56 -16.90
N VAL A 52 -13.03 11.11 -18.12
CA VAL A 52 -14.20 10.29 -18.43
C VAL A 52 -14.06 8.91 -17.80
N LEU A 53 -12.88 8.28 -17.90
CA LEU A 53 -12.61 7.01 -17.24
C LEU A 53 -12.82 7.12 -15.72
N VAL A 54 -12.34 8.19 -15.09
CA VAL A 54 -12.51 8.39 -13.64
C VAL A 54 -13.98 8.51 -13.26
N ILE A 55 -14.78 9.26 -14.02
CA ILE A 55 -16.23 9.37 -13.79
C ILE A 55 -16.92 8.01 -13.94
N VAL A 56 -16.58 7.24 -14.96
CA VAL A 56 -17.13 5.89 -15.20
C VAL A 56 -16.81 4.96 -14.04
N LEU A 57 -15.56 4.92 -13.58
CA LEU A 57 -15.13 4.09 -12.45
C LEU A 57 -15.80 4.51 -11.15
N PHE A 58 -15.97 5.81 -10.91
CA PHE A 58 -16.62 6.34 -9.71
C PHE A 58 -18.13 6.02 -9.71
N ALA A 59 -18.81 6.19 -10.84
CA ALA A 59 -20.22 5.83 -10.98
C ALA A 59 -20.42 4.31 -10.83
N ALA A 60 -19.57 3.51 -11.48
CA ALA A 60 -19.55 2.06 -11.34
C ALA A 60 -19.35 1.65 -9.88
N TYR A 61 -18.41 2.28 -9.16
CA TYR A 61 -18.20 2.01 -7.75
C TYR A 61 -19.45 2.25 -6.91
N ILE A 62 -20.13 3.39 -7.08
CA ILE A 62 -21.33 3.71 -6.31
C ILE A 62 -22.43 2.68 -6.58
N VAL A 63 -22.65 2.33 -7.86
CA VAL A 63 -23.65 1.34 -8.26
C VAL A 63 -23.31 -0.03 -7.68
N LEU A 64 -22.08 -0.52 -7.89
CA LEU A 64 -21.67 -1.83 -7.40
C LEU A 64 -21.63 -1.90 -5.87
N ARG A 65 -21.24 -0.83 -5.19
CA ARG A 65 -21.27 -0.77 -3.72
C ARG A 65 -22.70 -0.85 -3.18
N ARG A 66 -23.70 -0.35 -3.93
CA ARG A 66 -25.11 -0.46 -3.56
C ARG A 66 -25.67 -1.88 -3.70
N PHE A 67 -25.23 -2.65 -4.69
CA PHE A 67 -25.75 -4.01 -4.93
C PHE A 67 -24.91 -5.13 -4.30
N THR A 68 -23.58 -4.99 -4.33
CA THR A 68 -22.63 -6.04 -3.92
C THR A 68 -21.35 -5.42 -3.35
N SER A 69 -21.41 -4.94 -2.11
CA SER A 69 -20.26 -4.30 -1.43
C SER A 69 -19.00 -5.18 -1.35
N ARG A 70 -19.13 -6.52 -1.40
CA ARG A 70 -17.99 -7.45 -1.41
C ARG A 70 -17.29 -7.55 -2.78
N TYR A 71 -18.01 -7.30 -3.89
CA TYR A 71 -17.49 -7.45 -5.27
C TYR A 71 -17.25 -6.13 -5.98
N ALA A 72 -17.51 -5.00 -5.31
CA ALA A 72 -17.39 -3.67 -5.94
C ALA A 72 -15.99 -3.42 -6.52
N ILE A 73 -14.93 -3.77 -5.79
CA ILE A 73 -13.54 -3.56 -6.24
C ILE A 73 -13.24 -4.37 -7.51
N VAL A 74 -13.61 -5.66 -7.52
CA VAL A 74 -13.38 -6.55 -8.68
C VAL A 74 -14.16 -6.05 -9.89
N GLY A 75 -15.41 -5.61 -9.69
CA GLY A 75 -16.23 -5.13 -10.79
C GLY A 75 -15.79 -3.77 -11.35
N ILE A 76 -15.30 -2.84 -10.52
CA ILE A 76 -14.66 -1.60 -11.01
C ILE A 76 -13.46 -1.96 -11.92
N LEU A 77 -12.61 -2.89 -11.47
CA LEU A 77 -11.43 -3.31 -12.23
C LEU A 77 -11.83 -3.91 -13.59
N ALA A 78 -12.84 -4.77 -13.61
CA ALA A 78 -13.37 -5.33 -14.85
C ALA A 78 -13.94 -4.24 -15.79
N ILE A 79 -14.74 -3.30 -15.26
CA ILE A 79 -15.32 -2.21 -16.03
C ILE A 79 -14.23 -1.30 -16.61
N GLY A 80 -13.20 -0.97 -15.82
CA GLY A 80 -12.07 -0.18 -16.30
C GLY A 80 -11.29 -0.86 -17.41
N LEU A 81 -11.03 -2.16 -17.27
CA LEU A 81 -10.36 -2.94 -18.30
C LEU A 81 -11.16 -2.99 -19.60
N ILE A 82 -12.47 -3.27 -19.52
CA ILE A 82 -13.37 -3.30 -20.67
C ILE A 82 -13.40 -1.92 -21.35
N TYR A 83 -13.49 -0.83 -20.58
CA TYR A 83 -13.47 0.53 -21.11
C TYR A 83 -12.18 0.84 -21.87
N LEU A 84 -11.01 0.49 -21.31
CA LEU A 84 -9.71 0.70 -21.98
C LEU A 84 -9.60 -0.09 -23.30
N ILE A 85 -10.09 -1.34 -23.30
CA ILE A 85 -10.14 -2.18 -24.50
C ILE A 85 -11.06 -1.58 -25.56
N CYS A 86 -12.27 -1.13 -25.17
CA CYS A 86 -13.22 -0.52 -26.10
C CYS A 86 -12.71 0.78 -26.74
N ILE A 87 -11.88 1.54 -26.03
CA ILE A 87 -11.28 2.79 -26.53
C ILE A 87 -9.98 2.55 -27.30
N GLY A 88 -9.48 1.30 -27.36
CA GLY A 88 -8.25 0.96 -28.08
C GLY A 88 -6.99 1.55 -27.44
N LYS A 89 -7.05 1.91 -26.14
CA LYS A 89 -5.90 2.42 -25.37
C LYS A 89 -5.06 1.30 -24.75
N THR A 90 -5.42 0.04 -24.96
CA THR A 90 -4.68 -1.09 -24.44
C THR A 90 -3.62 -1.54 -25.45
N ASP A 91 -2.36 -1.30 -25.12
CA ASP A 91 -1.24 -1.83 -25.89
C ASP A 91 -0.88 -3.24 -25.39
N PHE A 92 -1.26 -4.24 -26.17
CA PHE A 92 -0.92 -5.64 -25.91
C PHE A 92 0.38 -6.08 -26.58
N SER A 93 1.04 -5.20 -27.35
CA SER A 93 2.25 -5.54 -28.11
C SER A 93 3.47 -5.79 -27.23
N THR A 94 3.48 -5.24 -26.01
CA THR A 94 4.58 -5.38 -25.05
C THR A 94 4.43 -6.58 -24.12
N ILE A 95 3.35 -7.37 -24.24
CA ILE A 95 3.14 -8.56 -23.40
C ILE A 95 4.03 -9.69 -23.92
N GLN A 96 5.24 -9.73 -23.39
CA GLN A 96 6.15 -10.86 -23.59
C GLN A 96 5.93 -11.85 -22.45
N LEU A 97 5.58 -13.09 -22.80
CA LEU A 97 5.63 -14.20 -21.84
C LEU A 97 7.11 -14.46 -21.49
N ALA A 98 7.57 -13.79 -20.45
CA ALA A 98 8.88 -14.03 -19.85
C ALA A 98 8.72 -14.98 -18.66
N ALA A 99 9.59 -15.98 -18.57
CA ALA A 99 9.74 -16.75 -17.34
C ALA A 99 10.30 -15.82 -16.27
N ALA A 100 9.55 -15.58 -15.19
CA ALA A 100 10.00 -14.76 -14.08
C ALA A 100 11.23 -15.41 -13.43
N SER A 101 12.42 -14.83 -13.67
CA SER A 101 13.65 -15.25 -13.00
C SER A 101 13.79 -14.48 -11.68
N PRO A 102 14.09 -15.15 -10.57
CA PRO A 102 14.30 -14.46 -9.30
C PRO A 102 15.56 -13.59 -9.39
N VAL A 103 15.40 -12.28 -9.21
CA VAL A 103 16.51 -11.33 -9.17
C VAL A 103 16.99 -11.20 -7.73
N PHE A 104 18.27 -11.47 -7.50
CA PHE A 104 18.87 -11.29 -6.18
C PHE A 104 19.12 -9.80 -5.93
N VAL A 105 18.39 -9.21 -4.98
CA VAL A 105 18.52 -7.80 -4.61
C VAL A 105 19.28 -7.72 -3.28
N VAL A 106 20.43 -7.07 -3.28
CA VAL A 106 21.22 -6.87 -2.07
C VAL A 106 20.55 -5.79 -1.20
N PRO A 107 20.23 -6.08 0.07
CA PRO A 107 19.52 -5.13 0.91
C PRO A 107 20.45 -3.97 1.30
N ALA A 108 20.04 -2.75 0.92
CA ALA A 108 20.72 -1.52 1.32
C ALA A 108 20.00 -0.92 2.54
N PHE A 109 20.64 -1.00 3.71
CA PHE A 109 20.08 -0.45 4.94
C PHE A 109 20.58 0.98 5.14
N SER A 110 19.65 1.93 5.14
CA SER A 110 19.91 3.33 5.47
C SER A 110 18.89 3.83 6.48
N LEU A 111 19.34 4.64 7.44
CA LEU A 111 18.47 5.23 8.46
C LEU A 111 17.36 6.08 7.81
N ASN A 112 17.70 6.77 6.71
CA ASN A 112 16.73 7.57 5.95
C ASN A 112 15.65 6.69 5.30
N ALA A 113 16.00 5.61 4.59
CA ALA A 113 15.01 4.71 4.02
C ALA A 113 14.13 4.04 5.09
N LEU A 114 14.69 3.77 6.27
CA LEU A 114 13.96 3.18 7.39
C LEU A 114 12.89 4.15 7.93
N LEU A 115 13.24 5.41 8.14
CA LEU A 115 12.32 6.42 8.68
C LEU A 115 11.33 6.93 7.63
N SER A 116 11.78 7.11 6.38
CA SER A 116 10.98 7.70 5.30
C SER A 116 10.07 6.71 4.59
N ILE A 117 10.43 5.41 4.55
CA ILE A 117 9.72 4.39 3.77
C ILE A 117 9.29 3.21 4.64
N ALA A 118 10.21 2.62 5.42
CA ALA A 118 9.88 1.42 6.20
C ALA A 118 8.89 1.70 7.34
N LEU A 119 9.06 2.78 8.10
CA LEU A 119 8.17 3.16 9.20
C LEU A 119 6.73 3.42 8.72
N PRO A 120 6.52 4.23 7.67
CA PRO A 120 5.16 4.45 7.20
C PRO A 120 4.53 3.21 6.58
N LEU A 121 5.29 2.41 5.81
CA LEU A 121 4.79 1.14 5.30
C LEU A 121 4.44 0.18 6.43
N PHE A 122 5.25 0.14 7.50
CA PHE A 122 5.00 -0.67 8.69
C PHE A 122 3.71 -0.25 9.41
N ILE A 123 3.48 1.06 9.56
CA ILE A 123 2.23 1.54 10.14
C ILE A 123 1.04 1.22 9.22
N ILE A 124 1.17 1.41 7.90
CA ILE A 124 0.11 1.08 6.93
C ILE A 124 -0.21 -0.43 6.95
N THR A 125 0.80 -1.30 7.05
CA THR A 125 0.56 -2.75 7.15
C THR A 125 -0.11 -3.11 8.47
N LEU A 126 0.35 -2.56 9.61
CA LEU A 126 -0.28 -2.74 10.91
C LEU A 126 -1.76 -2.30 10.92
N THR A 127 -2.04 -1.09 10.45
CA THR A 127 -3.41 -0.56 10.43
C THR A 127 -4.30 -1.25 9.38
N GLY A 128 -3.76 -1.53 8.19
CA GLY A 128 -4.52 -2.05 7.06
C GLY A 128 -4.75 -3.56 7.07
N GLN A 129 -3.78 -4.35 7.54
CA GLN A 129 -3.85 -5.81 7.49
C GLN A 129 -4.10 -6.45 8.86
N TYR A 130 -3.47 -5.94 9.93
CA TYR A 130 -3.58 -6.57 11.25
C TYR A 130 -4.82 -6.11 12.01
N MET A 131 -5.19 -4.83 11.91
CA MET A 131 -6.34 -4.28 12.62
C MET A 131 -7.68 -4.95 12.24
N PRO A 132 -7.99 -5.23 10.96
CA PRO A 132 -9.19 -6.00 10.60
C PRO A 132 -9.16 -7.44 11.11
N GLY A 133 -8.00 -8.11 11.07
CA GLY A 133 -7.84 -9.46 11.61
C GLY A 133 -8.05 -9.52 13.12
N MET A 134 -7.53 -8.53 13.85
CA MET A 134 -7.76 -8.39 15.30
C MET A 134 -9.21 -8.05 15.64
N LEU A 135 -9.89 -7.24 14.83
CA LEU A 135 -11.31 -6.95 15.01
C LEU A 135 -12.19 -8.18 14.81
N VAL A 136 -11.85 -9.05 13.87
CA VAL A 136 -12.52 -10.36 13.69
C VAL A 136 -12.31 -11.24 14.93
N LEU A 137 -11.08 -11.37 15.41
CA LEU A 137 -10.77 -12.15 16.61
C LEU A 137 -11.46 -11.61 17.88
N ARG A 138 -11.55 -10.28 18.04
CA ARG A 138 -12.32 -9.65 19.14
C ARG A 138 -13.82 -9.88 19.00
N ASN A 139 -14.38 -9.82 17.79
CA ASN A 139 -15.78 -10.15 17.54
C ASN A 139 -16.09 -11.62 17.83
N ASP A 140 -15.14 -12.52 17.60
CA ASP A 140 -15.23 -13.95 17.96
C ASP A 140 -14.95 -14.23 19.45
N GLY A 141 -14.79 -13.18 20.29
CA GLY A 141 -14.68 -13.29 21.74
C GLY A 141 -13.25 -13.48 22.28
N PHE A 142 -12.22 -13.45 21.43
CA PHE A 142 -10.83 -13.56 21.89
C PHE A 142 -10.31 -12.21 22.41
N LYS A 143 -9.80 -12.20 23.66
CA LYS A 143 -9.07 -11.06 24.24
C LYS A 143 -7.62 -11.07 23.76
N ILE A 144 -7.31 -10.14 22.86
CA ILE A 144 -5.96 -9.88 22.37
C ILE A 144 -5.47 -8.59 23.02
N LEU A 145 -4.24 -8.59 23.54
CA LEU A 145 -3.65 -7.47 24.25
C LEU A 145 -2.92 -6.54 23.26
N PHE A 146 -3.66 -5.91 22.33
CA PHE A 146 -3.38 -4.64 21.64
C PHE A 146 -4.62 -4.25 20.84
#